data_AF-A0A0F9T3U2-F1
#
_entry.id   AF-A0A0F9T3U2-F1
#
_cell.length_a   1.000
_cell.length_b   1.000
_cell.length_c   1.000
_cell.angle_alpha   90.00
_cell.angle_beta   90.00
_cell.angle_gamma   90.00
#
_symmetry.space_group_name_H-M   'P 1'
#
loop_
_entity.id
_entity.type
_entity.pdbx_description
1 polymer ?
#
loop_
_entity_poly.entity_id
_entity_poly.type
_entity_poly.pdbx_seq_one_letter_code
_entity_poly.pdbx_strand_id
1 'polypeptide(L)'
;MDFHKITDDEAINELIHQRYQRTLMLRALFGKEVAYTGLPFPERYAIEQHYMDSSTGTLREVVSLWLSRADLVPGRRSYDGVRGGRFIECKPTLYTGTGIVNGSGSINDHNDKRHKKFIDSNPLVQHSQFFYGIMAWIVEFPYKHPTFIRQMEKDLHKPSGRICGNFSYKHWIDCSDITVQYINKDIVNEYRENITGGRFKKVQSTYLYGWLMEQ
;
A
#
# COMPACT_ATOMS: atom_id res chain seq x y z
N MET A 1 -19.79 28.81 34.02
CA MET A 1 -19.96 28.07 32.75
C MET A 1 -18.92 28.63 31.80
N ASP A 2 -17.73 28.06 31.84
CA ASP A 2 -16.62 28.49 30.98
C ASP A 2 -16.77 27.85 29.61
N PHE A 3 -17.09 28.68 28.62
CA PHE A 3 -16.90 28.34 27.22
C PHE A 3 -15.41 28.50 26.93
N HIS A 4 -14.69 27.38 26.83
CA HIS A 4 -13.34 27.40 26.26
C HIS A 4 -13.40 27.97 24.85
N LYS A 5 -12.81 29.15 24.68
CA LYS A 5 -12.40 29.69 23.39
C LYS A 5 -11.35 28.73 22.82
N ILE A 6 -11.79 27.82 21.95
CA ILE A 6 -10.90 27.22 20.95
C ILE A 6 -10.37 28.42 20.15
N THR A 7 -9.09 28.70 20.24
CA THR A 7 -8.47 29.83 19.55
C THR A 7 -8.55 29.57 18.05
N ASP A 8 -8.89 30.60 17.28
CA ASP A 8 -8.99 30.52 15.80
C ASP A 8 -7.73 29.91 15.16
N ASP A 9 -6.57 30.03 15.83
CA ASP A 9 -5.30 29.45 15.42
C ASP A 9 -5.27 27.91 15.41
N GLU A 10 -5.94 27.22 16.34
CA GLU A 10 -5.98 25.75 16.33
C GLU A 10 -6.83 25.23 15.16
N ALA A 11 -7.99 25.85 14.94
CA ALA A 11 -8.85 25.54 13.81
C ALA A 11 -8.19 25.86 12.46
N ILE A 12 -7.46 26.98 12.37
CA ILE A 12 -6.67 27.36 11.19
C ILE A 12 -5.52 26.37 10.95
N ASN A 13 -4.78 25.98 11.99
CA ASN A 13 -3.71 25.00 11.90
C ASN A 13 -4.23 23.62 11.49
N GLU A 14 -5.39 23.22 12.01
CA GLU A 14 -6.05 21.97 11.61
C GLU A 14 -6.51 22.03 10.15
N LEU A 15 -7.04 23.17 9.69
CA LEU A 15 -7.43 23.37 8.28
C LEU A 15 -6.22 23.37 7.33
N ILE A 16 -5.10 23.97 7.75
CA ILE A 16 -3.82 23.95 7.03
C ILE A 16 -3.29 22.52 6.97
N HIS A 17 -3.34 21.79 8.09
CA HIS A 17 -2.92 20.39 8.15
C HIS A 17 -3.79 19.51 7.23
N GLN A 18 -5.12 19.67 7.28
CA GLN A 18 -6.04 18.95 6.40
C GLN A 18 -5.80 19.29 4.92
N ARG A 19 -5.56 20.55 4.57
CA ARG A 19 -5.20 20.96 3.19
C ARG A 19 -3.85 20.39 2.76
N TYR A 20 -2.87 20.34 3.66
CA TYR A 20 -1.56 19.74 3.40
C TYR A 20 -1.68 18.22 3.17
N GLN A 21 -2.41 17.49 4.02
CA GLN A 21 -2.72 16.07 3.84
C GLN A 21 -3.46 15.81 2.51
N ARG A 22 -4.41 16.67 2.15
CA ARG A 22 -5.15 16.57 0.88
C ARG A 22 -4.23 16.81 -0.34
N THR A 23 -3.32 17.77 -0.25
CA THR A 23 -2.30 18.09 -1.26
C THR A 23 -1.31 16.93 -1.44
N LEU A 24 -0.82 16.37 -0.33
CA LEU A 24 0.01 15.17 -0.28
C LEU A 24 -0.67 13.98 -0.97
N MET A 25 -1.96 13.77 -0.70
CA MET A 25 -2.77 12.70 -1.30
C MET A 25 -3.00 12.89 -2.80
N LEU A 26 -3.33 14.10 -3.24
CA LEU A 26 -3.56 14.40 -4.66
C LEU A 26 -2.29 14.15 -5.49
N ARG A 27 -1.11 14.40 -4.93
CA ARG A 27 0.15 14.12 -5.61
C ARG A 27 0.50 12.64 -5.67
N ALA A 28 0.33 11.93 -4.54
CA ALA A 28 0.47 10.47 -4.48
C ALA A 28 -0.49 9.76 -5.46
N LEU A 29 -1.66 10.35 -5.71
CA LEU A 29 -2.66 9.84 -6.63
C LEU A 29 -2.34 10.09 -8.11
N PHE A 30 -2.02 11.33 -8.47
CA PHE A 30 -2.20 11.76 -9.85
C PHE A 30 -0.92 11.92 -10.67
N GLY A 31 0.27 12.03 -10.05
CA GLY A 31 1.56 12.07 -10.75
C GLY A 31 1.78 13.23 -11.74
N LYS A 32 0.73 13.85 -12.25
CA LYS A 32 0.74 15.04 -13.10
C LYS A 32 0.76 16.27 -12.21
N GLU A 33 1.35 17.34 -12.75
CA GLU A 33 1.16 18.69 -12.26
C GLU A 33 -0.35 18.98 -12.14
N VAL A 34 -0.93 18.72 -10.98
CA VAL A 34 -2.05 19.52 -10.53
C VAL A 34 -1.49 20.93 -10.55
N ALA A 35 -1.98 21.78 -11.45
CA ALA A 35 -1.51 23.13 -11.65
C ALA A 35 -1.53 23.88 -10.31
N TYR A 36 -0.41 23.83 -9.60
CA TYR A 36 -0.20 24.58 -8.37
C TYR A 36 0.29 25.95 -8.82
N THR A 37 -0.63 26.88 -9.02
CA THR A 37 -0.29 28.29 -9.11
C THR A 37 -0.23 28.96 -7.73
N GLY A 38 -0.35 28.20 -6.62
CA GLY A 38 -0.51 28.76 -5.27
C GLY A 38 0.33 28.16 -4.13
N LEU A 39 1.17 27.14 -4.35
CA LEU A 39 2.11 26.66 -3.30
C LEU A 39 3.55 27.07 -3.64
N PRO A 40 4.33 27.61 -2.68
CA PRO A 40 5.73 27.94 -2.89
C PRO A 40 6.58 26.67 -3.12
N PHE A 41 7.72 26.85 -3.79
CA PHE A 41 8.62 25.79 -4.23
C PHE A 41 9.21 24.89 -3.11
N PRO A 42 9.59 25.42 -1.92
CA PRO A 42 10.17 24.62 -0.84
C PRO A 42 9.22 23.55 -0.29
N GLU A 43 7.92 23.86 -0.19
CA GLU A 43 6.90 22.95 0.32
C GLU A 43 6.66 21.80 -0.65
N ARG A 44 6.72 22.04 -1.97
CA ARG A 44 6.65 20.96 -2.97
C ARG A 44 7.84 20.01 -2.89
N TYR A 45 9.04 20.58 -2.74
CA TYR A 45 10.28 19.81 -2.65
C TYR A 45 10.32 18.96 -1.37
N ALA A 46 9.90 19.50 -0.22
CA ALA A 46 9.84 18.75 1.04
C ALA A 46 8.85 17.56 0.97
N ILE A 47 7.73 17.73 0.28
CA ILE A 47 6.73 16.67 0.05
C ILE A 47 7.28 15.55 -0.85
N GLU A 48 7.98 15.90 -1.94
CA GLU A 48 8.63 14.93 -2.83
C GLU A 48 9.67 14.11 -2.09
N GLN A 49 10.54 14.78 -1.32
CA GLN A 49 11.55 14.13 -0.50
C GLN A 49 10.92 13.19 0.54
N HIS A 50 9.75 13.53 1.10
CA HIS A 50 9.05 12.68 2.07
C HIS A 50 8.42 11.41 1.48
N TYR A 51 7.79 11.45 0.31
CA TYR A 51 7.26 10.22 -0.31
C TYR A 51 8.35 9.31 -0.89
N MET A 52 9.46 9.91 -1.30
CA MET A 52 10.66 9.22 -1.77
C MET A 52 11.52 8.67 -0.63
N ASP A 53 11.31 9.14 0.60
CA ASP A 53 12.01 8.63 1.76
C ASP A 53 11.57 7.18 2.05
N SER A 54 12.56 6.29 2.05
CA SER A 54 12.41 4.89 2.44
C SER A 54 11.83 4.72 3.86
N SER A 55 12.01 5.72 4.74
CA SER A 55 11.53 5.72 6.13
C SER A 55 10.02 5.97 6.28
N THR A 56 9.33 6.51 5.25
CA THR A 56 7.92 6.92 5.34
C THR A 56 6.91 5.81 4.97
N GLY A 57 7.25 4.54 5.23
CA GLY A 57 6.36 3.39 4.97
C GLY A 57 4.96 3.56 5.59
N THR A 58 4.89 4.20 6.76
CA THR A 58 3.64 4.60 7.43
C THR A 58 2.73 5.49 6.58
N LEU A 59 3.28 6.50 5.91
CA LEU A 59 2.45 7.41 5.11
C LEU A 59 1.87 6.67 3.90
N ARG A 60 2.69 5.82 3.28
CA ARG A 60 2.25 4.95 2.19
C ARG A 60 1.14 4.00 2.64
N GLU A 61 1.25 3.39 3.83
CA GLU A 61 0.18 2.58 4.44
C GLU A 61 -1.12 3.39 4.59
N VAL A 62 -1.03 4.60 5.17
CA VAL A 62 -2.20 5.47 5.38
C VAL A 62 -2.88 5.82 4.04
N VAL A 63 -2.10 6.20 3.03
CA VAL A 63 -2.62 6.54 1.71
C VAL A 63 -3.27 5.32 1.04
N SER A 64 -2.66 4.14 1.13
CA SER A 64 -3.23 2.89 0.58
C SER A 64 -4.57 2.54 1.22
N LEU A 65 -4.64 2.62 2.55
CA LEU A 65 -5.86 2.33 3.29
C LEU A 65 -6.95 3.35 2.96
N TRP A 66 -6.63 4.64 2.92
CA TRP A 66 -7.57 5.68 2.54
C TRP A 66 -8.13 5.49 1.11
N LEU A 67 -7.26 5.23 0.12
CA LEU A 67 -7.67 5.01 -1.27
C LEU A 67 -8.54 3.78 -1.46
N SER A 68 -8.26 2.73 -0.69
CA SER A 68 -9.04 1.49 -0.68
C SER A 68 -10.29 1.59 0.20
N ARG A 69 -10.64 2.80 0.70
CA ARG A 69 -11.80 3.08 1.57
C ARG A 69 -11.81 2.23 2.84
N ALA A 70 -10.63 1.97 3.39
CA ALA A 70 -10.45 1.31 4.67
C ALA A 70 -10.22 2.35 5.77
N ASP A 71 -10.79 2.08 6.95
CA ASP A 71 -10.53 2.86 8.15
C ASP A 71 -9.21 2.42 8.77
N LEU A 72 -8.45 3.37 9.30
CA LEU A 72 -7.23 3.09 10.06
C LEU A 72 -7.58 2.43 11.40
N VAL A 73 -6.82 1.42 11.80
CA VAL A 73 -6.93 0.84 13.15
C VAL A 73 -5.96 1.57 14.10
N PRO A 74 -6.45 2.32 15.11
CA PRO A 74 -5.58 3.05 16.03
C PRO A 74 -4.70 2.10 16.86
N GLY A 75 -3.45 2.51 17.13
CA GLY A 75 -2.58 1.83 18.10
C GLY A 75 -1.77 0.63 17.60
N ARG A 76 -1.74 0.34 16.29
CA ARG A 76 -0.77 -0.51 15.55
C ARG A 76 -0.37 -1.90 16.11
N ARG A 77 -1.08 -2.46 17.08
CA ARG A 77 -0.69 -3.74 17.72
C ARG A 77 -1.28 -4.97 17.04
N SER A 78 -2.02 -4.84 15.94
CA SER A 78 -2.62 -6.02 15.30
C SER A 78 -2.80 -5.97 13.78
N TYR A 79 -3.42 -4.91 13.26
CA TYR A 79 -3.71 -4.73 11.84
C TYR A 79 -3.58 -3.24 11.50
N ASP A 80 -3.43 -2.93 10.22
CA ASP A 80 -3.23 -1.56 9.75
C ASP A 80 -4.57 -0.86 9.46
N GLY A 81 -5.55 -1.62 8.96
CA GLY A 81 -6.88 -1.08 8.66
C GLY A 81 -8.02 -2.08 8.79
N VAL A 82 -9.24 -1.59 8.56
CA VAL A 82 -10.47 -2.40 8.54
C VAL A 82 -11.41 -1.87 7.46
N ARG A 83 -12.06 -2.79 6.72
CA ARG A 83 -13.10 -2.43 5.75
C ARG A 83 -14.21 -3.46 5.77
N GLY A 84 -15.45 -3.01 5.96
CA GLY A 84 -16.63 -3.89 6.01
C GLY A 84 -16.53 -4.99 7.06
N GLY A 85 -15.92 -4.70 8.22
CA GLY A 85 -15.70 -5.68 9.30
C GLY A 85 -14.53 -6.64 9.07
N ARG A 86 -13.79 -6.53 7.96
CA ARG A 86 -12.61 -7.34 7.67
C ARG A 86 -11.33 -6.56 7.90
N PHE A 87 -10.43 -7.11 8.71
CA PHE A 87 -9.11 -6.52 8.97
C PHE A 87 -8.21 -6.56 7.73
N ILE A 88 -7.32 -5.57 7.62
CA ILE A 88 -6.36 -5.40 6.54
C ILE A 88 -4.96 -5.26 7.13
N GLU A 89 -4.01 -6.05 6.60
CA GLU A 89 -2.57 -5.88 6.77
C GLU A 89 -2.02 -5.25 5.48
N CYS A 90 -1.55 -4.01 5.56
CA CYS A 90 -1.04 -3.24 4.43
C CYS A 90 0.47 -3.45 4.27
N LYS A 91 0.91 -3.59 3.01
CA LYS A 91 2.29 -3.82 2.62
C LYS A 91 2.64 -2.92 1.43
N PRO A 92 3.02 -1.66 1.67
CA PRO A 92 3.45 -0.79 0.59
C PRO A 92 4.88 -1.08 0.16
N THR A 93 5.14 -0.88 -1.12
CA THR A 93 6.47 -0.93 -1.71
C THR A 93 6.72 0.32 -2.54
N LEU A 94 7.99 0.71 -2.65
CA LEU A 94 8.42 1.90 -3.38
C LEU A 94 9.49 1.50 -4.40
N TYR A 95 9.29 1.92 -5.63
CA TYR A 95 10.29 1.90 -6.69
C TYR A 95 10.94 3.28 -6.81
N THR A 96 12.27 3.33 -6.76
CA THR A 96 13.07 4.56 -6.81
C THR A 96 14.00 4.64 -8.02
N GLY A 97 13.78 3.80 -9.04
CA GLY A 97 14.52 3.86 -10.31
C GLY A 97 15.53 2.74 -10.57
N THR A 98 15.70 1.80 -9.65
CA THR A 98 16.64 0.69 -9.83
C THR A 98 15.94 -0.66 -9.84
N GLY A 99 16.28 -1.50 -10.84
CA GLY A 99 15.81 -2.87 -10.94
C GLY A 99 14.38 -3.04 -11.45
N ILE A 100 13.79 -4.18 -11.07
CA ILE A 100 12.47 -4.64 -11.51
C ILE A 100 11.55 -4.75 -10.31
N VAL A 101 10.35 -4.20 -10.44
CA VAL A 101 9.25 -4.42 -9.52
C VAL A 101 8.56 -5.72 -9.88
N ASN A 102 8.57 -6.67 -8.95
CA ASN A 102 7.87 -7.95 -9.08
C ASN A 102 6.67 -8.05 -8.14
N GLY A 103 6.11 -6.93 -7.69
CA GLY A 103 4.95 -6.89 -6.80
C GLY A 103 5.22 -7.65 -5.51
N SER A 104 6.49 -7.64 -5.09
CA SER A 104 6.93 -8.36 -3.90
C SER A 104 6.53 -7.61 -2.65
N GLY A 105 6.21 -8.39 -1.64
CA GLY A 105 6.02 -7.90 -0.31
C GLY A 105 6.38 -9.02 0.65
N SER A 106 6.36 -8.68 1.93
CA SER A 106 6.71 -9.64 2.95
C SER A 106 5.84 -9.46 4.18
N ILE A 107 5.40 -10.57 4.73
CA ILE A 107 4.78 -10.63 6.05
C ILE A 107 5.87 -11.15 6.98
N ASN A 108 6.64 -10.21 7.54
CA ASN A 108 7.81 -10.50 8.36
C ASN A 108 7.50 -10.36 9.85
N ASP A 109 8.39 -10.91 10.67
CA ASP A 109 8.34 -10.83 12.13
C ASP A 109 7.05 -11.37 12.75
N HIS A 110 6.45 -12.37 12.09
CA HIS A 110 5.42 -13.18 12.71
C HIS A 110 6.06 -14.21 13.64
N ASN A 111 5.52 -14.33 14.84
CA ASN A 111 5.72 -15.53 15.66
C ASN A 111 4.48 -16.43 15.53
N ASP A 112 4.55 -17.65 16.09
CA ASP A 112 3.45 -18.62 16.05
C ASP A 112 2.12 -18.02 16.54
N LYS A 113 2.16 -17.16 17.57
CA LYS A 113 0.96 -16.50 18.11
C LYS A 113 0.33 -15.55 17.09
N ARG A 114 1.13 -14.71 16.43
CA ARG A 114 0.66 -13.76 15.40
C ARG A 114 0.18 -14.50 14.16
N HIS A 115 0.89 -15.55 13.75
CA HIS A 115 0.47 -16.40 12.64
C HIS A 115 -0.87 -17.06 12.92
N LYS A 116 -1.03 -17.72 14.08
CA LYS A 116 -2.32 -18.31 14.50
C LYS A 116 -3.45 -17.29 14.52
N LYS A 117 -3.22 -16.10 15.09
CA LYS A 117 -4.20 -15.00 15.07
C LYS A 117 -4.62 -14.62 13.63
N PHE A 118 -3.67 -14.53 12.71
CA PHE A 118 -3.96 -14.18 11.31
C PHE A 118 -4.66 -15.31 10.56
N ILE A 119 -4.38 -16.57 10.89
CA ILE A 119 -5.19 -17.71 10.43
C ILE A 119 -6.63 -17.52 10.93
N ASP A 120 -6.84 -17.36 12.23
CA ASP A 120 -8.19 -17.30 12.82
C ASP A 120 -9.01 -16.12 12.25
N SER A 121 -8.40 -14.94 12.15
CA SER A 121 -9.06 -13.71 11.66
C SER A 121 -9.11 -13.55 10.14
N ASN A 122 -8.24 -14.25 9.40
CA ASN A 122 -8.12 -14.17 7.94
C ASN A 122 -8.18 -12.74 7.35
N PRO A 123 -7.26 -11.84 7.75
CA PRO A 123 -7.25 -10.48 7.23
C PRO A 123 -7.03 -10.49 5.72
N LEU A 124 -7.41 -9.40 5.07
CA LEU A 124 -6.91 -9.08 3.74
C LEU A 124 -5.45 -8.66 3.86
N VAL A 125 -4.61 -9.21 3.00
CA VAL A 125 -3.28 -8.66 2.77
C VAL A 125 -3.42 -7.69 1.61
N GLN A 126 -3.19 -6.42 1.89
CA GLN A 126 -3.22 -5.35 0.91
C GLN A 126 -1.79 -5.04 0.48
N HIS A 127 -1.50 -5.20 -0.81
CA HIS A 127 -0.23 -4.78 -1.39
C HIS A 127 -0.45 -3.56 -2.27
N SER A 128 0.35 -2.52 -2.02
CA SER A 128 0.30 -1.27 -2.78
C SER A 128 1.67 -0.92 -3.32
N GLN A 129 1.76 -0.61 -4.61
CA GLN A 129 3.03 -0.22 -5.22
C GLN A 129 3.06 1.27 -5.53
N PHE A 130 4.17 1.89 -5.17
CA PHE A 130 4.50 3.26 -5.54
C PHE A 130 5.67 3.29 -6.52
N PHE A 131 5.63 4.19 -7.50
CA PHE A 131 6.73 4.55 -8.38
C PHE A 131 7.07 6.01 -8.15
N TYR A 132 8.30 6.26 -7.70
CA TYR A 132 8.75 7.61 -7.37
C TYR A 132 7.78 8.37 -6.45
N GLY A 133 7.20 7.67 -5.46
CA GLY A 133 6.22 8.24 -4.52
C GLY A 133 4.78 8.33 -5.04
N ILE A 134 4.51 7.95 -6.29
CA ILE A 134 3.18 7.96 -6.91
C ILE A 134 2.58 6.56 -6.88
N MET A 135 1.34 6.42 -6.39
CA MET A 135 0.62 5.16 -6.31
C MET A 135 0.30 4.62 -7.70
N ALA A 136 0.76 3.40 -7.99
CA ALA A 136 0.47 2.69 -9.23
C ALA A 136 -0.72 1.73 -9.10
N TRP A 137 -0.80 0.96 -8.01
CA TRP A 137 -1.95 0.07 -7.77
C TRP A 137 -2.09 -0.32 -6.31
N ILE A 138 -3.28 -0.80 -5.97
CA ILE A 138 -3.61 -1.48 -4.71
C ILE A 138 -4.34 -2.77 -5.05
N VAL A 139 -3.79 -3.89 -4.59
CA VAL A 139 -4.40 -5.22 -4.72
C VAL A 139 -4.56 -5.85 -3.35
N GLU A 140 -5.56 -6.72 -3.21
CA GLU A 140 -5.84 -7.40 -1.97
C GLU A 140 -6.20 -8.86 -2.18
N PHE A 141 -5.80 -9.69 -1.24
CA PHE A 141 -6.10 -11.13 -1.26
C PHE A 141 -6.19 -11.66 0.19
N PRO A 142 -6.90 -12.78 0.43
CA PRO A 142 -7.02 -13.37 1.76
C PRO A 142 -5.66 -13.86 2.28
N TYR A 143 -5.36 -13.61 3.56
CA TYR A 143 -4.16 -14.17 4.22
C TYR A 143 -4.11 -15.71 4.15
N LYS A 144 -5.26 -16.37 4.30
CA LYS A 144 -5.40 -17.83 4.19
C LYS A 144 -5.23 -18.38 2.78
N HIS A 145 -4.93 -17.55 1.77
CA HIS A 145 -4.73 -18.06 0.42
C HIS A 145 -3.62 -19.13 0.42
N PRO A 146 -3.84 -20.32 -0.20
CA PRO A 146 -2.90 -21.45 -0.08
C PRO A 146 -1.47 -21.12 -0.48
N THR A 147 -1.29 -20.21 -1.45
CA THR A 147 0.04 -19.78 -1.87
C THR A 147 0.82 -19.06 -0.77
N PHE A 148 0.15 -18.29 0.09
CA PHE A 148 0.77 -17.56 1.19
C PHE A 148 1.02 -18.45 2.40
N ILE A 149 0.04 -19.26 2.75
CA ILE A 149 0.16 -20.23 3.84
C ILE A 149 1.34 -21.16 3.60
N ARG A 150 1.45 -21.74 2.39
CA ARG A 150 2.61 -22.57 2.02
C ARG A 150 3.95 -21.86 2.11
N GLN A 151 4.01 -20.53 1.94
CA GLN A 151 5.28 -19.80 2.09
C GLN A 151 5.62 -19.56 3.56
N MET A 152 4.62 -19.26 4.39
CA MET A 152 4.82 -19.06 5.83
C MET A 152 5.10 -20.37 6.56
N GLU A 153 4.44 -21.46 6.18
CA GLU A 153 4.61 -22.76 6.83
C GLU A 153 6.01 -23.35 6.65
N LYS A 154 6.73 -22.97 5.58
CA LYS A 154 8.15 -23.35 5.40
C LYS A 154 9.05 -22.86 6.53
N ASP A 155 8.64 -21.80 7.22
CA ASP A 155 9.43 -21.12 8.22
C ASP A 155 9.02 -21.51 9.65
N LEU A 156 7.91 -22.23 9.84
CA LEU A 156 7.39 -22.64 11.15
C LEU A 156 8.37 -23.50 11.95
N HIS A 157 9.25 -24.24 11.28
CA HIS A 157 10.22 -25.12 11.93
C HIS A 157 11.61 -24.48 12.08
N LYS A 158 11.78 -23.21 11.71
CA LYS A 158 13.08 -22.55 11.83
C LYS A 158 13.39 -22.27 13.31
N PRO A 159 14.63 -22.53 13.78
CA PRO A 159 15.03 -22.29 15.17
C PRO A 159 14.86 -20.84 15.65
N SER A 160 14.74 -19.89 14.72
CA SER A 160 14.50 -18.47 15.02
C SER A 160 13.12 -18.19 15.61
N GLY A 161 12.15 -19.11 15.46
CA GLY A 161 10.74 -18.88 15.83
C GLY A 161 10.08 -17.73 15.06
N ARG A 162 10.72 -17.26 13.98
CA ARG A 162 10.21 -16.19 13.10
C ARG A 162 9.70 -16.81 11.81
N ILE A 163 8.46 -16.47 11.50
CA ILE A 163 7.75 -16.84 10.30
C ILE A 163 7.82 -15.65 9.33
N CYS A 164 8.38 -15.89 8.15
CA CYS A 164 8.45 -14.88 7.10
C CYS A 164 7.73 -15.38 5.85
N GLY A 165 6.66 -14.67 5.47
CA GLY A 165 5.91 -14.94 4.25
C GLY A 165 6.31 -13.98 3.14
N ASN A 166 7.26 -14.36 2.29
CA ASN A 166 7.60 -13.57 1.10
C ASN A 166 6.64 -13.89 -0.04
N PHE A 167 6.16 -12.85 -0.71
CA PHE A 167 5.31 -12.95 -1.87
C PHE A 167 5.76 -12.03 -3.00
N SER A 168 5.15 -12.21 -4.16
CA SER A 168 5.40 -11.50 -5.41
C SER A 168 4.27 -11.79 -6.38
N TYR A 169 4.20 -11.11 -7.52
CA TYR A 169 3.15 -11.31 -8.53
C TYR A 169 2.81 -12.78 -8.78
N LYS A 170 3.81 -13.64 -8.95
CA LYS A 170 3.62 -15.08 -9.21
C LYS A 170 2.75 -15.81 -8.16
N HIS A 171 2.60 -15.22 -6.98
CA HIS A 171 1.87 -15.83 -5.88
C HIS A 171 0.41 -15.38 -5.79
N TRP A 172 0.08 -14.21 -6.33
CA TRP A 172 -1.23 -13.59 -6.19
C TRP A 172 -1.91 -13.29 -7.54
N ILE A 173 -1.18 -13.36 -8.65
CA ILE A 173 -1.73 -13.08 -9.99
C ILE A 173 -2.78 -14.10 -10.45
N ASP A 174 -2.69 -15.33 -9.94
CA ASP A 174 -3.65 -16.42 -10.18
C ASP A 174 -4.54 -16.70 -8.96
N CYS A 175 -4.55 -15.79 -7.97
CA CYS A 175 -5.48 -15.88 -6.85
C CYS A 175 -6.88 -15.52 -7.37
N SER A 176 -7.81 -16.49 -7.39
CA SER A 176 -9.20 -16.25 -7.80
C SER A 176 -9.91 -15.21 -6.92
N ASP A 177 -9.43 -15.05 -5.69
CA ASP A 177 -10.00 -14.15 -4.69
C ASP A 177 -9.27 -12.80 -4.64
N ILE A 178 -8.41 -12.51 -5.63
CA ILE A 178 -7.75 -11.20 -5.69
C ILE A 178 -8.75 -10.12 -6.07
N THR A 179 -8.65 -8.98 -5.39
CA THR A 179 -9.40 -7.78 -5.74
C THR A 179 -8.45 -6.62 -6.03
N VAL A 180 -8.79 -5.81 -7.02
CA VAL A 180 -8.09 -4.57 -7.34
C VAL A 180 -8.89 -3.42 -6.76
N GLN A 181 -8.29 -2.68 -5.83
CA GLN A 181 -8.95 -1.53 -5.21
C GLN A 181 -8.61 -0.22 -5.93
N TYR A 182 -7.42 -0.15 -6.53
CA TYR A 182 -6.94 1.04 -7.23
C TYR A 182 -5.93 0.68 -8.31
N ILE A 183 -5.94 1.45 -9.40
CA ILE A 183 -4.96 1.38 -10.48
C ILE A 183 -4.79 2.77 -11.12
N ASN A 184 -3.54 3.22 -11.23
CA ASN A 184 -3.15 4.35 -12.04
C ASN A 184 -2.55 3.82 -13.35
N LYS A 185 -3.36 3.80 -14.41
CA LYS A 185 -2.95 3.27 -15.73
C LYS A 185 -1.78 4.04 -16.34
N ASP A 186 -1.71 5.36 -16.13
CA ASP A 186 -0.65 6.20 -16.69
C ASP A 186 0.71 5.75 -16.13
N ILE A 187 0.81 5.61 -14.80
CA ILE A 187 2.03 5.16 -14.11
C ILE A 187 2.38 3.71 -14.48
N VAL A 188 1.39 2.81 -14.53
CA VAL A 188 1.62 1.42 -14.95
C VAL A 188 2.18 1.35 -16.38
N ASN A 189 1.65 2.17 -17.28
CA ASN A 189 2.11 2.22 -18.68
C ASN A 189 3.50 2.84 -18.81
N GLU A 190 3.77 3.93 -18.08
CA GLU A 190 5.07 4.61 -18.04
C GLU A 190 6.19 3.67 -17.57
N TYR A 191 5.95 2.90 -16.51
CA TYR A 191 6.94 2.01 -15.91
C TYR A 191 6.78 0.53 -16.29
N ARG A 192 6.10 0.24 -17.39
CA ARG A 192 5.77 -1.13 -17.82
C ARG A 192 6.98 -2.05 -17.90
N GLU A 193 8.10 -1.55 -18.42
CA GLU A 193 9.34 -2.32 -18.54
C GLU A 193 9.96 -2.64 -17.17
N ASN A 194 9.76 -1.78 -16.18
CA ASN A 194 10.23 -2.00 -14.81
C ASN A 194 9.31 -2.95 -14.04
N ILE A 195 8.08 -3.17 -14.50
CA ILE A 195 7.16 -4.13 -13.91
C ILE A 195 7.44 -5.50 -14.55
N THR A 196 7.95 -6.44 -13.76
CA THR A 196 8.32 -7.81 -14.19
C THR A 196 9.33 -7.90 -15.36
N GLY A 197 10.04 -6.82 -15.68
CA GLY A 197 10.97 -6.78 -16.80
C GLY A 197 10.24 -6.81 -18.16
N GLY A 198 9.09 -6.13 -18.26
CA GLY A 198 8.24 -6.15 -19.46
C GLY A 198 7.53 -7.48 -19.72
N ARG A 199 7.76 -8.51 -18.88
CA ARG A 199 7.21 -9.87 -19.04
C ARG A 199 5.77 -10.02 -18.60
N PHE A 200 5.09 -8.92 -18.27
CA PHE A 200 3.66 -8.93 -17.95
C PHE A 200 2.89 -9.65 -19.07
N LYS A 201 3.30 -9.46 -20.35
CA LYS A 201 2.75 -10.14 -21.54
C LYS A 201 2.65 -11.67 -21.48
N LYS A 202 3.41 -12.33 -20.61
CA LYS A 202 3.41 -13.80 -20.45
C LYS A 202 2.59 -14.30 -19.26
N VAL A 203 2.02 -13.40 -18.47
CA VAL A 203 1.19 -13.79 -17.34
C VAL A 203 -0.26 -13.84 -17.83
N GLN A 204 -0.72 -15.02 -18.26
CA GLN A 204 -2.14 -15.30 -18.52
C GLN A 204 -2.91 -15.31 -17.20
N SER A 205 -3.05 -14.15 -16.55
CA SER A 205 -3.95 -14.02 -15.41
C SER A 205 -5.34 -13.67 -15.91
N THR A 206 -6.31 -14.46 -15.49
CA THR A 206 -7.74 -14.26 -15.77
C THR A 206 -8.32 -13.03 -15.07
N TYR A 207 -7.58 -12.41 -14.12
CA TYR A 207 -8.14 -11.43 -13.17
C TYR A 207 -7.41 -10.08 -13.16
N LEU A 208 -6.07 -10.05 -13.25
CA LEU A 208 -5.28 -8.81 -13.17
C LEU A 208 -4.70 -8.38 -14.52
N TYR A 209 -4.36 -9.35 -15.39
CA TYR A 209 -3.72 -9.06 -16.67
C TYR A 209 -4.68 -8.36 -17.64
N GLY A 210 -5.94 -8.81 -17.72
CA GLY A 210 -6.99 -8.09 -18.46
C GLY A 210 -7.23 -6.67 -17.94
N TRP A 211 -7.06 -6.43 -16.65
CA TRP A 211 -7.27 -5.12 -16.02
C TRP A 211 -6.12 -4.13 -16.20
N LEU A 212 -4.87 -4.60 -16.19
CA LEU A 212 -3.68 -3.75 -16.34
C LEU A 212 -3.38 -3.40 -17.80
N MET A 213 -3.85 -4.22 -18.77
CA MET A 213 -3.34 -4.18 -20.14
C MET A 213 -4.42 -4.16 -21.25
N GLU A 214 -5.67 -4.48 -20.96
CA GLU A 214 -6.77 -4.54 -21.95
C GLU A 214 -7.93 -3.60 -21.59
N GLN A 215 -7.67 -2.28 -21.67
CA GLN A 215 -8.65 -1.20 -21.89
C GLN A 215 -7.89 0.05 -22.32
#